data_AF-A0A1H1F622-F1
#
_entry.id   AF-A0A1H1F622-F1
#
_cell.length_a   1.000
_cell.length_b   1.000
_cell.length_c   1.000
_cell.angle_alpha   90.00
_cell.angle_beta   90.00
_cell.angle_gamma   90.00
#
_symmetry.space_group_name_H-M   'P 1'
#
loop_
_entity.id
_entity.type
_entity.pdbx_description
1 polymer ?
#
loop_
_entity_poly.entity_id
_entity_poly.type
_entity_poly.pdbx_seq_one_letter_code
_entity_poly.pdbx_strand_id
1 'polypeptide(L)'
;MALAEISIEQFSAGIWILTIVMGVVAYLWHSPKRLAHPPRGLRQARKLLAGALGAVATFIAANIASGIYVVAHPGDPRWSDDAPLSAPSLSGTPMIGQHLQPLDSVMDDIVARINVVRDIQQAIPVALDFFAAAGWGCLAVIPLALFALVVRKKWQKAESASYRQTIEDLQQELDDVKRFVNYQNSR
;
A
#
# COMPACT_ATOMS: atom_id res chain seq x y z
N MET A 1 -4.98 -22.46 -6.77
CA MET A 1 -4.39 -23.64 -6.10
C MET A 1 -2.99 -23.41 -5.53
N ALA A 2 -2.21 -22.41 -5.96
CA ALA A 2 -0.91 -22.08 -5.32
C ALA A 2 -1.01 -21.24 -4.01
N LEU A 3 -2.22 -20.74 -3.70
CA LEU A 3 -2.59 -20.02 -2.46
C LEU A 3 -2.33 -20.81 -1.17
N ALA A 4 -2.65 -22.10 -1.19
CA ALA A 4 -3.03 -22.86 -0.01
C ALA A 4 -1.89 -23.13 0.99
N GLU A 5 -0.64 -23.20 0.53
CA GLU A 5 0.53 -23.59 1.36
C GLU A 5 1.30 -22.41 1.96
N ILE A 6 0.90 -21.17 1.68
CA ILE A 6 1.64 -19.98 2.08
C ILE A 6 1.29 -19.63 3.54
N SER A 7 2.29 -19.59 4.43
CA SER A 7 2.06 -19.21 5.83
C SER A 7 1.67 -17.75 5.98
N ILE A 8 1.09 -17.39 7.14
CA ILE A 8 0.74 -16.00 7.47
C ILE A 8 1.95 -15.05 7.32
N GLU A 9 3.14 -15.54 7.68
CA GLU A 9 4.39 -14.79 7.59
C GLU A 9 4.80 -14.55 6.14
N GLN A 10 4.68 -15.57 5.29
CA GLN A 10 4.98 -15.44 3.87
C GLN A 10 3.99 -14.50 3.17
N PHE A 11 2.72 -14.54 3.58
CA PHE A 11 1.69 -13.64 3.08
C PHE A 11 2.00 -12.18 3.46
N SER A 12 2.37 -11.93 4.70
CA SER A 12 2.84 -10.63 5.19
C SER A 12 4.12 -10.16 4.47
N ALA A 13 5.09 -11.06 4.26
CA ALA A 13 6.30 -10.76 3.49
C ALA A 13 5.98 -10.33 2.05
N GLY A 14 4.96 -10.94 1.43
CA GLY A 14 4.47 -10.54 0.11
C GLY A 14 4.01 -9.09 0.04
N ILE A 15 3.33 -8.59 1.09
CA ILE A 15 2.89 -7.19 1.19
C ILE A 15 4.10 -6.26 1.21
N TRP A 16 5.14 -6.60 1.97
CA TRP A 16 6.38 -5.82 2.03
C TRP A 16 7.11 -5.78 0.69
N ILE A 17 7.24 -6.92 0.02
CA ILE A 17 7.87 -7.00 -1.31
C ILE A 17 7.11 -6.14 -2.31
N LEU A 18 5.78 -6.27 -2.38
CA LEU A 18 4.93 -5.48 -3.27
C LEU A 18 5.06 -3.98 -3.00
N THR A 19 5.10 -3.60 -1.72
CA THR A 19 5.27 -2.21 -1.27
C THR A 19 6.60 -1.63 -1.74
N ILE A 20 7.70 -2.36 -1.56
CA ILE A 20 9.04 -1.93 -1.99
C ILE A 20 9.09 -1.80 -3.51
N VAL A 21 8.58 -2.79 -4.24
CA VAL A 21 8.56 -2.79 -5.71
C VAL A 21 7.78 -1.58 -6.23
N MET A 22 6.55 -1.34 -5.72
CA MET A 22 5.76 -0.19 -6.14
C MET A 22 6.41 1.15 -5.76
N GLY A 23 7.07 1.23 -4.60
CA GLY A 23 7.86 2.39 -4.22
C GLY A 23 9.01 2.68 -5.18
N VAL A 24 9.75 1.64 -5.59
CA VAL A 24 10.84 1.77 -6.57
C VAL A 24 10.30 2.17 -7.95
N VAL A 25 9.21 1.56 -8.39
CA VAL A 25 8.55 1.92 -9.66
C VAL A 25 8.14 3.39 -9.65
N ALA A 26 7.47 3.87 -8.59
CA ALA A 26 7.07 5.27 -8.48
C ALA A 26 8.28 6.23 -8.42
N TYR A 27 9.38 5.83 -7.76
CA TYR A 27 10.63 6.59 -7.72
C TYR A 27 11.28 6.72 -9.10
N LEU A 28 11.26 5.65 -9.91
CA LEU A 28 11.84 5.62 -11.25
C LEU A 28 10.95 6.33 -12.28
N TRP A 29 9.63 6.16 -12.16
CA TRP A 29 8.64 6.73 -13.08
C TRP A 29 8.58 8.26 -13.01
N HIS A 30 8.78 8.85 -11.83
CA HIS A 30 8.67 10.31 -11.68
C HIS A 30 9.92 11.03 -12.19
N SER A 31 10.03 11.16 -13.51
CA SER A 31 11.02 11.99 -14.19
C SER A 31 10.47 13.40 -14.42
N PRO A 32 10.93 14.41 -13.65
CA PRO A 32 10.40 15.77 -13.78
C PRO A 32 10.91 16.40 -15.07
N LYS A 33 10.02 16.54 -16.07
CA LYS A 33 10.30 17.19 -17.36
C LYS A 33 10.11 18.72 -17.35
N ARG A 34 9.71 19.32 -16.22
CA ARG A 34 9.21 20.71 -16.18
C ARG A 34 10.26 21.80 -15.89
N LEU A 35 11.48 21.46 -15.50
CA LEU A 35 12.57 22.45 -15.33
C LEU A 35 13.75 22.08 -16.21
N ALA A 36 14.32 23.07 -16.91
CA ALA A 36 15.56 22.91 -17.66
C ALA A 36 16.71 22.47 -16.74
N HIS A 37 16.87 23.10 -15.57
CA HIS A 37 17.92 22.80 -14.59
C HIS A 37 17.46 22.86 -13.12
N PRO A 38 16.68 21.87 -12.63
CA PRO A 38 16.36 21.82 -11.21
C PRO A 38 17.64 21.51 -10.39
N PRO A 39 17.84 22.13 -9.22
CA PRO A 39 18.94 21.77 -8.33
C PRO A 39 18.83 20.28 -7.94
N ARG A 40 19.94 19.55 -8.02
CA ARG A 40 20.00 18.07 -7.85
C ARG A 40 19.25 17.59 -6.59
N GLY A 41 19.37 18.34 -5.48
CA GLY A 41 18.70 18.02 -4.22
C GLY A 41 17.16 18.04 -4.29
N LEU A 42 16.55 18.99 -5.01
CA LEU A 42 15.09 19.04 -5.14
C LEU A 42 14.57 17.94 -6.06
N ARG A 43 15.30 17.63 -7.13
CA ARG A 43 14.96 16.52 -8.04
C ARG A 43 14.95 15.20 -7.27
N GLN A 44 15.96 14.96 -6.45
CA GLN A 44 16.06 13.77 -5.61
C GLN A 44 14.95 13.72 -4.56
N ALA A 45 14.68 14.82 -3.85
CA ALA A 45 13.62 14.88 -2.84
C ALA A 45 12.24 14.56 -3.42
N ARG A 46 11.93 15.03 -4.64
CA ARG A 46 10.65 14.75 -5.30
C ARG A 46 10.51 13.30 -5.75
N LYS A 47 11.60 12.69 -6.24
CA LYS A 47 11.62 11.25 -6.56
C LYS A 47 11.43 10.41 -5.31
N LEU A 48 12.13 10.74 -4.22
CA LEU A 48 11.98 10.06 -2.93
C LEU A 48 10.56 10.21 -2.38
N LEU A 49 9.97 11.41 -2.47
CA LEU A 49 8.59 11.64 -2.07
C LEU A 49 7.60 10.80 -2.90
N ALA A 50 7.78 10.73 -4.22
CA ALA A 50 6.93 9.92 -5.08
C ALA A 50 7.06 8.42 -4.77
N GLY A 51 8.28 7.93 -4.55
CA GLY A 51 8.52 6.56 -4.13
C GLY A 51 7.92 6.24 -2.77
N ALA A 52 8.10 7.12 -1.79
CA ALA A 52 7.52 6.97 -0.46
C ALA A 52 5.99 7.00 -0.48
N LEU A 53 5.38 7.91 -1.24
CA LEU A 53 3.91 7.96 -1.40
C LEU A 53 3.38 6.69 -2.08
N GLY A 54 4.06 6.23 -3.13
CA GLY A 54 3.71 4.99 -3.83
C GLY A 54 3.80 3.77 -2.92
N ALA A 55 4.88 3.66 -2.14
CA ALA A 55 5.05 2.60 -1.16
C ALA A 55 3.95 2.65 -0.09
N VAL A 56 3.77 3.78 0.59
CA VAL A 56 2.77 3.92 1.68
C VAL A 56 1.35 3.65 1.16
N ALA A 57 0.98 4.17 -0.01
CA ALA A 57 -0.33 3.92 -0.59
C ALA A 57 -0.55 2.43 -0.92
N THR A 58 0.47 1.77 -1.49
CA THR A 58 0.42 0.33 -1.80
C THR A 58 0.32 -0.49 -0.52
N PHE A 59 1.09 -0.14 0.50
CA PHE A 59 1.05 -0.81 1.80
C PHE A 59 -0.34 -0.74 2.44
N ILE A 60 -0.95 0.45 2.47
CA ILE A 60 -2.31 0.64 3.00
C ILE A 60 -3.30 -0.22 2.19
N ALA A 61 -3.28 -0.11 0.87
CA ALA A 61 -4.21 -0.83 0.01
C ALA A 61 -4.08 -2.35 0.14
N ALA A 62 -2.84 -2.86 0.19
CA ALA A 62 -2.56 -4.29 0.32
C ALA A 62 -3.01 -4.82 1.69
N ASN A 63 -2.78 -4.09 2.78
CA ASN A 63 -3.25 -4.47 4.11
C ASN A 63 -4.79 -4.45 4.21
N ILE A 64 -5.46 -3.44 3.64
CA ILE A 64 -6.93 -3.40 3.59
C ILE A 64 -7.48 -4.59 2.79
N ALA A 65 -6.93 -4.84 1.61
CA ALA A 65 -7.35 -5.97 0.77
C ALA A 65 -7.13 -7.32 1.49
N SER A 66 -6.04 -7.43 2.24
CA SER A 66 -5.72 -8.62 3.06
C SER A 66 -6.72 -8.81 4.19
N GLY A 67 -7.05 -7.76 4.94
CA GLY A 67 -8.07 -7.83 5.99
C GLY A 67 -9.44 -8.23 5.43
N ILE A 68 -9.83 -7.68 4.27
CA ILE A 68 -11.07 -8.09 3.57
C ILE A 68 -11.00 -9.57 3.15
N TYR A 69 -9.86 -10.02 2.64
CA TYR A 69 -9.67 -11.42 2.22
C TYR A 69 -9.82 -12.40 3.38
N VAL A 70 -9.24 -12.09 4.54
CA VAL A 70 -9.35 -12.90 5.78
C VAL A 70 -10.81 -13.03 6.20
N VAL A 71 -11.54 -11.91 6.25
CA VAL A 71 -12.98 -11.91 6.63
C VAL A 71 -13.83 -12.69 5.62
N ALA A 72 -13.46 -12.66 4.34
CA ALA A 72 -14.15 -13.41 3.30
C ALA A 72 -13.86 -14.93 3.34
N HIS A 73 -12.79 -15.36 4.01
CA HIS A 73 -12.35 -16.76 4.08
C HIS A 73 -12.04 -17.18 5.53
N PRO A 74 -13.05 -17.21 6.42
CA PRO A 74 -12.85 -17.47 7.85
C PRO A 74 -12.33 -18.88 8.14
N GLY A 75 -12.70 -19.89 7.33
CA GLY A 75 -12.26 -21.28 7.50
C GLY A 75 -10.93 -21.63 6.79
N ASP A 76 -10.14 -20.66 6.34
CA ASP A 76 -8.81 -20.93 5.79
C ASP A 76 -7.85 -21.34 6.94
N PRO A 77 -7.20 -22.51 6.88
CA PRO A 77 -6.32 -23.02 7.95
C PRO A 77 -5.18 -22.09 8.33
N ARG A 78 -4.84 -21.11 7.49
CA ARG A 78 -3.77 -20.14 7.79
C ARG A 78 -4.08 -19.22 8.96
N TRP A 79 -5.35 -19.07 9.32
CA TRP A 79 -5.79 -18.19 10.40
C TRP A 79 -6.17 -18.96 11.67
N SER A 80 -6.16 -20.30 11.63
CA SER A 80 -6.50 -21.17 12.76
C SER A 80 -5.46 -22.27 12.97
N ASP A 81 -4.82 -22.27 14.15
CA ASP A 81 -3.86 -23.31 14.53
C ASP A 81 -4.55 -24.59 15.05
N ASP A 82 -5.85 -24.53 15.26
CA ASP A 82 -6.62 -25.60 15.88
C ASP A 82 -7.33 -26.48 14.84
N ALA A 83 -7.22 -27.79 15.02
CA ALA A 83 -8.02 -28.72 14.25
C ALA A 83 -9.53 -28.47 14.46
N PRO A 84 -10.36 -28.64 13.41
CA PRO A 84 -11.81 -28.57 13.53
C PRO A 84 -12.32 -29.51 14.62
N LEU A 85 -13.29 -29.07 15.42
CA LEU A 85 -13.93 -29.94 16.39
C LEU A 85 -14.64 -31.07 15.62
N SER A 86 -14.53 -32.30 16.14
CA SER A 86 -15.21 -33.48 15.61
C SER A 86 -16.26 -33.93 16.62
N ALA A 87 -17.45 -34.32 16.15
CA ALA A 87 -18.49 -34.80 17.04
C ALA A 87 -18.12 -36.17 17.63
N PRO A 88 -18.42 -36.43 18.92
CA PRO A 88 -18.29 -37.75 19.49
C PRO A 88 -19.34 -38.70 18.88
N SER A 89 -18.92 -39.87 18.42
CA SER A 89 -19.84 -40.91 17.92
C SER A 89 -20.63 -41.52 19.08
N LEU A 90 -21.96 -41.40 19.03
CA LEU A 90 -22.89 -42.03 19.95
C LEU A 90 -23.33 -43.41 19.46
N SER A 91 -23.30 -43.67 18.15
CA SER A 91 -23.56 -45.00 17.57
C SER A 91 -22.59 -46.10 18.02
N GLY A 92 -21.42 -45.73 18.54
CA GLY A 92 -20.47 -46.66 19.16
C GLY A 92 -20.90 -47.23 20.53
N THR A 93 -22.04 -46.80 21.09
CA THR A 93 -22.51 -47.31 22.39
C THR A 93 -23.20 -48.67 22.28
N PRO A 94 -22.78 -49.68 23.07
CA PRO A 94 -23.43 -50.99 23.08
C PRO A 94 -24.90 -50.87 23.51
N MET A 95 -25.78 -51.61 22.82
CA MET A 95 -27.25 -51.72 23.02
C MET A 95 -28.17 -50.62 22.45
N ILE A 96 -27.72 -49.37 22.29
CA ILE A 96 -28.61 -48.25 21.86
C ILE A 96 -28.09 -47.52 20.61
N GLY A 97 -26.86 -47.82 20.17
CA GLY A 97 -26.19 -47.11 19.07
C GLY A 97 -26.98 -47.04 17.75
N GLN A 98 -27.77 -48.06 17.41
CA GLN A 98 -28.60 -48.09 16.19
C GLN A 98 -29.72 -47.04 16.21
N HIS A 99 -30.23 -46.71 17.40
CA HIS A 99 -31.28 -45.71 17.59
C HIS A 99 -30.73 -44.29 17.76
N LEU A 100 -29.44 -44.15 18.03
CA LEU A 100 -28.74 -42.87 18.21
C LEU A 100 -28.05 -42.38 16.95
N GLN A 101 -28.02 -43.17 15.87
CA GLN A 101 -27.46 -42.78 14.58
C GLN A 101 -28.08 -41.50 13.99
N PRO A 102 -29.41 -41.23 14.09
CA PRO A 102 -29.95 -39.93 13.71
C PRO A 102 -29.42 -38.77 14.57
N LEU A 103 -29.09 -39.06 15.84
CA LEU A 103 -28.57 -38.08 16.78
C LEU A 103 -27.10 -37.73 16.49
N ASP A 104 -26.31 -38.69 15.97
CA ASP A 104 -24.96 -38.43 15.44
C ASP A 104 -25.01 -37.38 14.32
N SER A 105 -25.95 -37.48 13.39
CA SER A 105 -26.09 -36.50 12.29
C SER A 105 -26.47 -35.09 12.78
N VAL A 106 -27.27 -35.00 13.84
CA VAL A 106 -27.62 -33.71 14.47
C VAL A 106 -26.41 -33.14 15.22
N MET A 107 -25.64 -34.00 15.89
CA MET A 107 -24.41 -33.60 16.58
C MET A 107 -23.35 -33.08 15.60
N ASP A 108 -23.18 -33.76 14.46
CA ASP A 108 -22.30 -33.32 13.38
C ASP A 108 -22.72 -31.95 12.83
N ASP A 109 -24.01 -31.70 12.62
CA ASP A 109 -24.49 -30.38 12.15
C ASP A 109 -24.26 -29.28 13.21
N ILE A 110 -24.45 -29.59 14.49
CA ILE A 110 -24.16 -28.65 15.59
C ILE A 110 -22.66 -28.34 15.65
N VAL A 111 -21.81 -29.36 15.59
CA VAL A 111 -20.35 -29.21 15.63
C VAL A 111 -19.85 -28.46 14.39
N ALA A 112 -20.42 -28.73 13.21
CA ALA A 112 -20.13 -27.98 11.99
C ALA A 112 -20.46 -26.48 12.15
N ARG A 113 -21.61 -26.14 12.74
CA ARG A 113 -21.98 -24.74 13.04
C ARG A 113 -21.05 -24.10 14.06
N ILE A 114 -20.65 -24.83 15.11
CA ILE A 114 -19.70 -24.33 16.12
C ILE A 114 -18.34 -24.04 15.47
N ASN A 115 -17.87 -24.92 14.59
CA ASN A 115 -16.63 -24.71 13.84
C ASN A 115 -16.71 -23.43 13.00
N VAL A 116 -17.82 -23.18 12.28
CA VAL A 116 -17.99 -21.93 11.51
C VAL A 116 -17.91 -20.68 12.40
N VAL A 117 -18.53 -20.70 13.59
CA VAL A 117 -18.45 -19.56 14.53
C VAL A 117 -17.04 -19.37 15.05
N ARG A 118 -16.35 -20.46 15.38
CA ARG A 118 -14.95 -20.45 15.83
C ARG A 118 -14.02 -19.91 14.75
N ASP A 119 -14.18 -20.36 13.51
CA ASP A 119 -13.41 -19.90 12.36
C ASP A 119 -13.54 -18.39 12.18
N ILE A 120 -14.76 -17.85 12.29
CA ILE A 120 -15.00 -16.40 12.25
C ILE A 120 -14.32 -15.70 13.44
N GLN A 121 -14.45 -16.24 14.66
CA GLN A 121 -13.83 -15.67 15.85
C GLN A 121 -12.31 -15.62 15.76
N GLN A 122 -11.68 -16.62 15.14
CA GLN A 122 -10.24 -16.70 14.93
C GLN A 122 -9.77 -15.80 13.78
N ALA A 123 -10.58 -15.65 12.72
CA ALA A 123 -10.26 -14.78 11.58
C ALA A 123 -10.36 -13.27 11.91
N ILE A 124 -11.26 -12.86 12.82
CA ILE A 124 -11.44 -11.45 13.21
C ILE A 124 -10.16 -10.78 13.73
N PRO A 125 -9.45 -11.30 14.75
CA PRO A 125 -8.25 -10.64 15.27
C PRO A 125 -7.17 -10.52 14.19
N VAL A 126 -7.01 -11.55 13.36
CA VAL A 126 -6.07 -11.53 12.23
C VAL A 126 -6.42 -10.42 11.23
N ALA A 127 -7.70 -10.27 10.87
CA ALA A 127 -8.14 -9.20 9.99
C ALA A 127 -7.92 -7.81 10.62
N LEU A 128 -8.15 -7.68 11.93
CA LEU A 128 -7.91 -6.44 12.67
C LEU A 128 -6.43 -6.06 12.70
N ASP A 129 -5.51 -7.02 12.78
CA ASP A 129 -4.07 -6.74 12.71
C ASP A 129 -3.68 -6.11 11.36
N PHE A 130 -4.22 -6.63 10.25
CA PHE A 130 -4.02 -6.02 8.93
C PHE A 130 -4.64 -4.61 8.85
N PHE A 131 -5.84 -4.40 9.39
CA PHE A 131 -6.45 -3.06 9.42
C PHE A 131 -5.68 -2.09 10.32
N ALA A 132 -5.14 -2.56 11.45
CA ALA A 132 -4.29 -1.78 12.34
C ALA A 132 -3.00 -1.37 11.61
N ALA A 133 -2.36 -2.29 10.89
CA ALA A 133 -1.20 -1.99 10.05
C ALA A 133 -1.53 -0.94 8.97
N ALA A 134 -2.69 -1.05 8.30
CA ALA A 134 -3.16 -0.03 7.38
C ALA A 134 -3.36 1.34 8.06
N GLY A 135 -3.90 1.34 9.29
CA GLY A 135 -4.05 2.54 10.12
C GLY A 135 -2.72 3.23 10.43
N TRP A 136 -1.68 2.47 10.79
CA TRP A 136 -0.33 3.00 10.93
C TRP A 136 0.23 3.58 9.63
N GLY A 137 -0.08 2.94 8.50
CA GLY A 137 0.21 3.47 7.17
C GLY A 137 -0.43 4.85 6.94
N CYS A 138 -1.71 5.02 7.28
CA CYS A 138 -2.41 6.30 7.19
C CYS A 138 -1.75 7.37 8.08
N LEU A 139 -1.31 7.01 9.28
CA LEU A 139 -0.58 7.93 10.17
C LEU A 139 0.73 8.41 9.52
N ALA A 140 1.44 7.52 8.83
CA ALA A 140 2.67 7.84 8.10
C ALA A 140 2.46 8.79 6.91
N VAL A 141 1.24 8.91 6.38
CA VAL A 141 0.91 9.86 5.30
C VAL A 141 1.02 11.32 5.78
N ILE A 142 0.72 11.61 7.05
CA ILE A 142 0.74 12.97 7.60
C ILE A 142 2.13 13.63 7.49
N PRO A 143 3.22 13.05 8.04
CA PRO A 143 4.55 13.65 7.91
C PRO A 143 5.00 13.70 6.45
N LEU A 144 4.58 12.74 5.63
CA LEU A 144 4.91 12.71 4.20
C LEU A 144 4.23 13.85 3.42
N ALA A 145 2.97 14.17 3.75
CA ALA A 145 2.24 15.30 3.19
C ALA A 145 2.86 16.64 3.61
N LEU A 146 3.30 16.77 4.87
CA LEU A 146 4.04 17.94 5.34
C LEU A 146 5.36 18.11 4.58
N PHE A 147 6.11 17.02 4.40
CA PHE A 147 7.34 17.04 3.60
C PHE A 147 7.07 17.44 2.14
N ALA A 148 5.99 16.91 1.55
CA ALA A 148 5.55 17.28 0.19
C ALA A 148 5.30 18.78 0.04
N LEU A 149 4.64 19.40 1.03
CA LEU A 149 4.37 20.84 1.05
C LEU A 149 5.66 21.66 1.06
N VAL A 150 6.64 21.27 1.87
CA VAL A 150 7.95 21.94 1.93
C VAL A 150 8.69 21.84 0.59
N VAL A 151 8.75 20.64 0.00
CA VAL A 151 9.39 20.42 -1.29
C VAL A 151 8.70 21.23 -2.38
N ARG A 152 7.36 21.28 -2.41
CA ARG A 152 6.58 22.07 -3.36
C ARG A 152 6.87 23.56 -3.26
N LYS A 153 6.90 24.14 -2.06
CA LYS A 153 7.24 25.55 -1.85
C LYS A 153 8.64 25.88 -2.36
N LYS A 154 9.63 25.03 -2.07
CA LYS A 154 11.01 25.21 -2.57
C LYS A 154 11.08 25.14 -4.09
N TRP A 155 10.28 24.27 -4.70
CA TRP A 155 10.24 24.09 -6.15
C TRP A 155 9.64 25.30 -6.86
N GLN A 156 8.53 25.83 -6.33
CA GLN A 156 7.91 27.07 -6.84
C GLN A 156 8.88 28.26 -6.79
N LYS A 157 9.69 28.36 -5.73
CA LYS A 157 10.74 29.40 -5.62
C LYS A 157 11.86 29.22 -6.65
N ALA A 158 12.27 27.98 -6.90
CA ALA A 158 13.31 27.71 -7.90
C ALA A 158 12.81 28.00 -9.32
N GLU A 159 11.55 27.68 -9.60
CA GLU A 159 10.91 27.93 -10.88
C GLU A 159 10.72 29.44 -11.13
N SER A 160 10.30 30.21 -10.13
CA SER A 160 10.23 31.68 -10.26
C SER A 160 11.59 32.34 -10.45
N ALA A 161 12.65 31.82 -9.82
CA ALA A 161 14.02 32.30 -10.03
C ALA A 161 14.51 32.02 -11.45
N SER A 162 14.22 30.83 -11.99
CA SER A 162 14.57 30.48 -13.37
C SER A 162 13.89 31.40 -14.39
N TYR A 163 12.61 31.72 -14.21
CA TYR A 163 11.91 32.64 -15.11
C TYR A 163 12.50 34.05 -15.09
N ARG A 164 12.94 34.53 -13.91
CA ARG A 164 13.60 35.84 -13.80
C ARG A 164 14.91 35.88 -14.58
N GLN A 165 15.74 34.85 -14.44
CA GLN A 165 17.00 34.75 -15.17
C GLN A 165 16.78 34.73 -16.68
N THR A 166 15.78 33.98 -17.17
CA THR A 166 15.44 33.98 -18.60
C THR A 166 14.98 35.36 -19.08
N ILE A 167 14.20 36.09 -18.28
CA ILE A 167 13.79 37.46 -18.64
C ILE A 167 14.99 38.41 -18.70
N GLU A 168 15.93 38.31 -17.74
CA GLU A 168 17.16 39.12 -17.71
C GLU A 168 18.03 38.85 -18.94
N ASP A 169 18.22 37.59 -19.30
CA ASP A 169 19.00 37.17 -20.48
C ASP A 169 18.36 37.70 -21.78
N LEU A 170 17.03 37.56 -21.91
CA LEU A 170 16.29 38.11 -23.05
C LEU A 170 16.38 39.64 -23.13
N GLN A 171 16.36 40.35 -21.99
CA GLN A 171 16.53 41.80 -21.97
C GLN A 171 17.94 42.20 -22.44
N GLN A 172 18.96 41.45 -22.02
CA GLN A 172 20.34 41.70 -22.38
C GLN A 172 20.59 41.46 -23.88
N GLU A 173 20.04 40.36 -24.43
CA GLU A 173 20.03 40.11 -25.88
C GLU A 173 19.32 41.23 -26.65
N LEU A 174 18.18 41.72 -26.14
CA LEU A 174 17.44 42.81 -26.77
C LEU A 174 18.24 44.12 -26.79
N ASP A 175 18.94 44.43 -25.70
CA ASP A 175 19.79 45.62 -25.59
C ASP A 175 21.02 45.55 -26.49
N ASP A 176 21.61 44.37 -26.68
CA ASP A 176 22.72 44.16 -27.61
C ASP A 176 22.25 44.29 -29.07
N VAL A 177 21.09 43.72 -29.43
CA VAL A 177 20.49 43.90 -30.76
C VAL A 177 20.16 45.38 -31.01
N LYS A 178 19.58 46.05 -30.02
CA LYS A 178 19.25 47.48 -30.11
C LYS A 178 20.50 48.33 -30.30
N ARG A 179 21.60 48.02 -29.59
CA ARG A 179 22.91 48.69 -29.78
C ARG A 179 23.47 48.44 -31.18
N PHE A 180 23.39 47.21 -31.70
CA PHE A 180 23.87 46.89 -33.04
C PHE A 180 23.11 47.65 -34.14
N VAL A 181 21.77 47.65 -34.09
CA VAL A 181 20.94 48.37 -35.07
C VAL A 181 21.18 49.88 -35.01
N ASN A 182 21.29 50.45 -33.81
CA ASN A 182 21.51 51.89 -33.67
C ASN A 182 22.91 52.32 -34.15
N TYR A 183 23.92 51.45 -33.99
CA TYR A 183 25.27 51.65 -34.53
C TYR A 183 25.32 51.55 -36.06
N GLN A 184 24.48 50.68 -36.65
CA GLN A 184 24.35 50.55 -38.10
C GLN A 184 23.63 51.76 -38.73
N ASN A 185 22.68 52.36 -38.02
CA ASN A 185 21.88 53.49 -38.53
C ASN A 185 22.56 54.87 -38.38
N SER A 186 23.75 54.93 -37.76
CA SER A 186 24.54 56.16 -37.59
C SER A 186 25.76 56.26 -38.52
N ARG A 187 25.89 55.36 -39.50
CA ARG A 187 26.83 55.47 -40.63
C ARG A 187 26.09 55.85 -41.89
#